data_AF-A0AAU2CKG4-F1
#
_entry.id   AF-A0AAU2CKG4-F1
#
_cell.length_a   1.000
_cell.length_b   1.000
_cell.length_c   1.000
_cell.angle_alpha   90.00
_cell.angle_beta   90.00
_cell.angle_gamma   90.00
#
_symmetry.space_group_name_H-M   'P 1'
#
loop_
_entity.id
_entity.type
_entity.pdbx_description
1 polymer ?
#
loop_
_entity_poly.entity_id
_entity_poly.type
_entity_poly.pdbx_seq_one_letter_code
_entity_poly.pdbx_strand_id
1 'polypeptide(L)'
;MTCLTEEWQRHYPLFPRLLFVRDGTGPAGIDHHLRALHTANLDLAVAHLLREVTVLAAPMTDLLQHGPAAAVWRPVRDPEQRVGWMDPLVP
;
A
#
# COMPACT_ATOMS: atom_id res chain seq x y z
N MET A 1 9.50 31.21 1.21
CA MET A 1 10.36 30.02 1.38
C MET A 1 9.83 28.92 0.49
N THR A 2 10.41 28.74 -0.69
CA THR A 2 10.08 27.62 -1.59
C THR A 2 10.83 26.39 -1.10
N CYS A 3 10.09 25.40 -0.59
CA CYS A 3 10.66 24.11 -0.21
C CYS A 3 11.21 23.44 -1.48
N LEU A 4 12.54 23.31 -1.59
CA LEU A 4 13.18 22.62 -2.70
C LEU A 4 12.83 21.14 -2.62
N THR A 5 11.92 20.71 -3.49
CA THR A 5 11.61 19.28 -3.67
C THR A 5 12.90 18.58 -4.10
N GLU A 6 13.37 17.65 -3.28
CA GLU A 6 14.61 16.90 -3.51
C GLU A 6 14.54 16.17 -4.86
N GLU A 7 15.65 16.06 -5.57
CA GLU A 7 15.65 15.51 -6.94
C GLU A 7 15.08 14.08 -6.99
N TRP A 8 15.29 13.27 -5.95
CA TRP A 8 14.70 11.94 -5.86
C TRP A 8 13.17 11.97 -5.77
N GLN A 9 12.57 12.97 -5.13
CA GLN A 9 11.11 13.13 -5.05
C GLN A 9 10.50 13.47 -6.42
N ARG A 10 11.25 14.13 -7.31
CA ARG A 10 10.80 14.38 -8.70
C ARG A 10 10.78 13.11 -9.54
N HIS A 11 11.72 12.19 -9.30
CA HIS A 11 11.83 10.93 -10.04
C HIS A 11 10.95 9.82 -9.44
N TYR A 12 10.61 9.92 -8.15
CA TYR A 12 9.79 8.96 -7.42
C TYR A 12 8.70 9.67 -6.61
N PRO A 13 7.73 10.33 -7.29
CA PRO A 13 6.70 11.14 -6.63
C PRO A 13 5.79 10.34 -5.69
N LEU A 14 5.80 9.02 -5.83
CA LEU A 14 4.99 8.10 -5.05
C LEU A 14 5.68 7.66 -3.75
N PHE A 15 6.97 7.97 -3.56
CA PHE A 15 7.75 7.59 -2.39
C PHE A 15 7.43 8.49 -1.18
N PRO A 16 7.37 7.95 0.05
CA PRO A 16 7.58 6.55 0.44
C PRO A 16 6.32 5.67 0.30
N ARG A 17 6.48 4.44 -0.21
CA ARG A 17 5.45 3.37 -0.17
C ARG A 17 6.00 2.14 0.53
N LEU A 18 5.21 1.56 1.41
CA LEU A 18 5.52 0.32 2.11
C LEU A 18 4.71 -0.83 1.49
N LEU A 19 5.41 -1.90 1.11
CA LEU A 19 4.86 -3.05 0.41
C LEU A 19 4.80 -4.27 1.33
N PHE A 20 3.60 -4.79 1.55
CA PHE A 20 3.41 -6.07 2.21
C PHE A 20 2.98 -7.12 1.19
N VAL A 21 3.92 -8.00 0.85
CA VAL A 21 3.67 -9.12 -0.06
C VAL A 21 3.68 -10.41 0.76
N ARG A 22 2.60 -11.19 0.66
CA ARG A 22 2.45 -12.42 1.43
C ARG A 22 2.29 -13.63 0.52
N ASP A 23 3.05 -14.67 0.82
CA ASP A 23 3.02 -15.97 0.15
C ASP A 23 2.39 -17.03 1.07
N GLY A 24 1.85 -18.11 0.49
CA GLY A 24 1.43 -19.31 1.22
C GLY A 24 0.11 -19.24 2.00
N THR A 25 -0.72 -18.19 1.83
CA THR A 25 -2.05 -18.14 2.47
C THR A 25 -3.17 -17.97 1.45
N GLY A 26 -4.20 -18.82 1.54
CA GLY A 26 -5.40 -18.69 0.71
C GLY A 26 -6.16 -17.37 0.93
N PRO A 27 -7.20 -17.08 0.11
CA PRO A 27 -7.86 -15.77 0.05
C PRO A 27 -8.30 -15.22 1.42
N ALA A 28 -8.88 -16.09 2.27
CA ALA A 28 -9.33 -15.72 3.61
C ALA A 28 -8.19 -15.26 4.54
N GLY A 29 -6.97 -15.80 4.35
CA GLY A 29 -5.79 -15.42 5.11
C GLY A 29 -5.30 -14.01 4.77
N ILE A 30 -5.49 -13.57 3.53
CA ILE A 30 -5.11 -12.22 3.08
C ILE A 30 -6.11 -11.20 3.62
N ASP A 31 -7.42 -11.47 3.50
CA ASP A 31 -8.44 -10.59 4.04
C ASP A 31 -8.34 -10.44 5.57
N HIS A 32 -8.02 -11.53 6.28
CA HIS A 32 -7.78 -11.48 7.73
C HIS A 32 -6.60 -10.56 8.08
N HIS A 33 -5.50 -10.61 7.34
CA HIS A 33 -4.33 -9.78 7.62
C HIS A 33 -4.53 -8.32 7.19
N LEU A 34 -5.22 -8.07 6.09
CA LEU A 34 -5.63 -6.71 5.71
C LEU A 34 -6.49 -6.08 6.81
N ARG A 35 -7.47 -6.84 7.33
CA ARG A 35 -8.29 -6.39 8.47
C ARG A 35 -7.46 -6.18 9.74
N ALA A 36 -6.47 -7.03 10.00
CA ALA A 36 -5.58 -6.85 11.15
C ALA A 36 -4.72 -5.58 11.02
N LEU A 37 -4.14 -5.33 9.84
CA LEU A 37 -3.39 -4.10 9.53
C LEU A 37 -4.28 -2.85 9.61
N HIS A 38 -5.50 -2.94 9.08
CA HIS A 38 -6.49 -1.86 9.18
C HIS A 38 -6.90 -1.60 10.63
N THR A 39 -7.09 -2.65 11.43
CA THR A 39 -7.39 -2.50 12.86
C THR A 39 -6.18 -1.94 13.62
N ALA A 40 -4.96 -2.31 13.25
CA ALA A 40 -3.73 -1.76 13.83
C ALA A 40 -3.52 -0.27 13.49
N ASN A 41 -4.11 0.23 12.39
CA ASN A 41 -4.17 1.67 12.09
C ASN A 41 -4.94 2.49 13.15
N LEU A 42 -5.62 1.84 14.10
CA LEU A 42 -6.23 2.52 15.25
C LEU A 42 -5.22 2.85 16.35
N ASP A 43 -4.02 2.28 16.33
CA ASP A 43 -2.91 2.66 17.21
C ASP A 43 -2.31 4.00 16.75
N LEU A 44 -2.14 4.96 17.66
CA LEU A 44 -1.71 6.33 17.36
C LEU A 44 -0.35 6.40 16.64
N ALA A 45 0.58 5.50 16.98
CA ALA A 45 1.91 5.47 16.38
C ALA A 45 1.87 4.91 14.94
N VAL A 46 1.06 3.87 14.74
CA VAL A 46 0.85 3.25 13.42
C VAL A 46 0.01 4.16 12.53
N ALA A 47 -0.99 4.85 13.09
CA ALA A 47 -1.81 5.85 12.40
C ALA A 47 -0.97 7.02 11.88
N HIS A 48 0.03 7.47 12.65
CA HIS A 48 0.91 8.55 12.21
C HIS A 48 1.75 8.13 11.01
N LEU A 49 2.38 6.95 11.07
CA LEU A 49 3.12 6.36 9.96
C LEU A 49 2.22 6.14 8.75
N LEU A 50 1.04 5.54 8.95
CA LEU A 50 0.09 5.27 7.88
C LEU A 50 -0.53 6.54 7.31
N ARG A 51 -0.48 7.68 8.01
CA ARG A 51 -0.89 9.00 7.50
C ARG A 51 0.15 9.61 6.58
N GLU A 52 1.43 9.41 6.89
CA GLU A 52 2.57 9.96 6.15
C GLU A 52 3.04 9.05 5.01
N VAL A 53 2.80 7.74 5.14
CA VAL A 53 3.27 6.71 4.21
C VAL A 53 2.09 5.95 3.64
N THR A 54 2.08 5.83 2.31
CA THR A 54 1.09 4.98 1.64
C THR A 54 1.47 3.51 1.80
N VAL A 55 0.58 2.71 2.38
CA VAL A 55 0.79 1.26 2.54
C VAL A 55 -0.18 0.48 1.68
N LEU A 56 0.39 -0.37 0.84
CA LEU A 56 -0.31 -1.22 -0.12
C LEU A 56 -0.02 -2.69 0.18
N ALA A 57 -1.05 -3.53 0.10
CA ALA A 57 -0.93 -4.97 0.25
C ALA A 57 -1.52 -5.69 -0.99
N ALA A 58 -0.86 -6.76 -1.41
CA ALA A 58 -1.35 -7.60 -2.51
C ALA A 58 -1.03 -9.08 -2.23
N PRO A 59 -1.88 -10.01 -2.68
CA PRO A 59 -1.53 -11.42 -2.75
C PRO A 59 -0.31 -11.65 -3.66
N MET A 60 0.64 -12.48 -3.23
CA MET A 60 1.74 -12.89 -4.11
C MET A 60 1.22 -13.59 -5.38
N THR A 61 0.14 -14.38 -5.26
CA THR A 61 -0.49 -15.05 -6.39
C THR A 61 -0.95 -14.08 -7.47
N ASP A 62 -1.54 -12.95 -7.07
CA ASP A 62 -2.07 -11.95 -8.00
C ASP A 62 -0.93 -11.19 -8.67
N LEU A 63 0.16 -10.94 -7.94
CA LEU A 63 1.39 -10.36 -8.51
C LEU A 63 2.05 -11.30 -9.51
N LEU A 64 2.10 -12.59 -9.24
CA LEU A 64 2.67 -13.58 -10.15
C LEU A 64 1.81 -13.77 -11.41
N GLN A 65 0.49 -13.63 -11.29
CA GLN A 65 -0.43 -13.80 -12.41
C GLN A 65 -0.57 -12.55 -13.28
N HIS A 66 -0.67 -11.37 -12.66
CA HIS A 66 -1.03 -10.13 -13.36
C HIS A 66 0.13 -9.12 -13.43
N GLY A 67 1.20 -9.36 -12.66
CA GLY A 67 2.33 -8.47 -12.55
C GLY A 67 2.09 -7.31 -11.58
N PRO A 68 3.17 -6.67 -11.11
CA PRO A 68 3.09 -5.61 -10.10
C PRO A 68 2.47 -4.30 -10.61
N ALA A 69 2.41 -4.08 -11.93
CA ALA A 69 1.76 -2.90 -12.50
C ALA A 69 0.23 -3.00 -12.55
N ALA A 70 -0.33 -4.21 -12.39
CA ALA A 70 -1.77 -4.44 -12.43
C ALA A 70 -2.48 -3.90 -11.17
N ALA A 71 -3.79 -3.69 -11.27
CA ALA A 71 -4.65 -3.22 -10.18
C ALA A 71 -4.93 -4.31 -9.13
N VAL A 72 -3.88 -4.88 -8.55
CA VAL A 72 -3.94 -5.96 -7.55
C VAL A 72 -3.62 -5.47 -6.13
N TRP A 73 -3.17 -4.22 -6.00
CA TRP A 73 -2.81 -3.62 -4.72
C TRP A 73 -4.04 -3.07 -4.00
N ARG A 74 -4.09 -3.30 -2.70
CA ARG A 74 -5.16 -2.90 -1.79
C ARG A 74 -4.58 -1.93 -0.75
N PRO A 75 -5.02 -0.67 -0.72
CA PRO A 75 -4.63 0.26 0.32
C PRO A 75 -5.07 -0.23 1.71
N VAL A 76 -4.21 -0.10 2.71
CA VAL A 76 -4.57 -0.49 4.09
C VAL A 76 -5.69 0.41 4.66
N ARG A 77 -5.76 1.66 4.22
CA ARG A 77 -6.82 2.60 4.63
C ARG A 77 -8.18 2.27 3.99
N ASP A 78 -8.17 1.77 2.76
CA ASP A 78 -9.37 1.35 2.01
C ASP A 78 -9.11 -0.01 1.33
N PRO A 79 -9.33 -1.13 2.05
CA PRO A 79 -9.02 -2.46 1.54
C PRO A 79 -9.98 -2.95 0.43
N GLU A 80 -11.09 -2.25 0.19
CA GLU A 80 -12.02 -2.57 -0.89
C GLU A 80 -11.52 -2.00 -2.23
N GLN A 81 -10.78 -0.89 -2.19
CA GLN A 81 -10.15 -0.33 -3.38
C GLN A 81 -9.10 -1.28 -3.99
N ARG A 82 -8.94 -1.20 -5.31
CA ARG A 82 -7.86 -1.82 -6.08
C ARG A 82 -7.15 -0.76 -6.90
N VAL A 83 -5.83 -0.73 -6.80
CA VAL A 83 -4.98 0.23 -7.52
C VAL A 83 -3.77 -0.46 -8.13
N GLY A 84 -3.26 0.09 -9.22
CA GLY A 84 -1.96 -0.25 -9.77
C GLY A 84 -0.84 0.36 -8.95
N TRP A 85 0.35 -0.26 -9.00
CA TRP A 85 1.52 0.24 -8.25
C TRP A 85 1.92 1.68 -8.62
N MET A 86 1.68 2.10 -9.87
CA MET A 86 2.03 3.44 -10.32
C MET A 86 0.86 4.42 -10.26
N ASP A 87 -0.31 3.97 -9.82
CA ASP A 87 -1.48 4.83 -9.77
C ASP A 87 -1.35 5.83 -8.61
N PRO A 88 -1.67 7.11 -8.86
CA PRO A 88 -1.79 8.09 -7.80
C PRO A 88 -2.99 7.73 -6.92
N LEU A 89 -2.74 7.57 -5.62
CA LEU A 89 -3.80 7.42 -4.63
C LEU A 89 -4.29 8.81 -4.29
N VAL A 90 -5.48 9.12 -4.80
CA VAL A 90 -6.19 10.34 -4.40
C VAL A 90 -6.75 10.09 -2.99
N PRO A 91 -6.45 10.96 -2.00
CA PRO A 91 -6.94 10.82 -0.64
C PRO A 91 -8.46 10.99 -0.52
#